data_AF-A0AAX2RNC3-F1
#
_entry.id   AF-A0AAX2RNC3-F1
#
_cell.length_a   1.000
_cell.length_b   1.000
_cell.length_c   1.000
_cell.angle_alpha   90.00
_cell.angle_beta   90.00
_cell.angle_gamma   90.00
#
_symmetry.space_group_name_H-M   'P 1'
#
loop_
_entity.id
_entity.type
_entity.pdbx_description
1 polymer ?
#
loop_
_entity_poly.entity_id
_entity_poly.type
_entity_poly.pdbx_seq_one_letter_code
_entity_poly.pdbx_strand_id
1 'polypeptide(L)'
;MQSNSRIWLENDEIDGEAVDVDDLDTTVHVDVATGRVMFQAAWANALEAPPEVARYSVVLALDCDTMEHYADLDDGARTRVHAMLHEAVQQTLDQLPDTDENLTLTIELTDAMLDAARHLQ
;
A
#
# COMPACT_ATOMS: atom_id res chain seq x y z
N MET A 1 27.52 -19.14 14.90
CA MET A 1 26.68 -19.34 13.70
C MET A 1 25.46 -18.47 13.89
N GLN A 2 25.40 -17.30 13.24
CA GLN A 2 24.23 -16.43 13.28
C GLN A 2 23.48 -16.64 11.96
N SER A 3 22.26 -17.17 12.06
CA SER A 3 21.35 -17.34 10.93
C SER A 3 20.55 -16.05 10.77
N ASN A 4 20.87 -15.28 9.73
CA ASN A 4 19.98 -14.22 9.24
C ASN A 4 19.00 -14.86 8.27
N SER A 5 17.79 -15.15 8.72
CA SER A 5 16.68 -15.51 7.82
C SER A 5 16.13 -14.22 7.23
N ARG A 6 16.66 -13.81 6.07
CA ARG A 6 15.98 -12.87 5.19
C ARG A 6 14.78 -13.61 4.60
N ILE A 7 13.58 -13.16 4.91
CA ILE A 7 12.37 -13.61 4.23
C ILE A 7 12.38 -12.91 2.87
N TRP A 8 12.91 -13.60 1.86
CA TRP A 8 12.67 -13.27 0.46
C TRP A 8 11.29 -13.82 0.13
N LEU A 9 10.31 -12.93 -0.06
CA LEU A 9 9.08 -13.28 -0.74
C LEU A 9 9.46 -13.57 -2.20
N GLU A 10 9.52 -14.85 -2.55
CA GLU A 10 9.60 -15.28 -3.94
C GLU A 10 8.34 -14.76 -4.66
N ASN A 11 8.57 -13.82 -5.56
CA ASN A 11 7.57 -13.18 -6.40
C ASN A 11 7.17 -14.22 -7.45
N ASP A 12 5.97 -14.79 -7.31
CA ASP A 12 5.38 -15.66 -8.33
C ASP A 12 5.18 -14.84 -9.60
N GLU A 13 5.65 -15.37 -10.74
CA GLU A 13 5.72 -14.72 -12.05
C GLU A 13 4.36 -14.14 -12.48
N ILE A 14 4.10 -12.87 -12.14
CA ILE A 14 3.15 -12.04 -12.87
C ILE A 14 3.91 -11.49 -14.07
N ASP A 15 3.52 -11.92 -15.28
CA ASP A 15 4.02 -11.47 -16.57
C ASP A 15 3.62 -10.01 -16.83
N GLY A 16 4.20 -9.12 -16.04
CA GLY A 16 4.20 -7.68 -16.14
C GLY A 16 5.62 -7.25 -15.80
N GLU A 17 6.22 -6.47 -16.70
CA GLU A 17 7.53 -5.84 -16.60
C GLU A 17 7.99 -5.70 -15.14
N ALA A 18 9.08 -6.39 -14.77
CA ALA A 18 9.64 -6.37 -13.43
C ALA A 18 9.88 -4.90 -13.03
N VAL A 19 8.93 -4.33 -12.28
CA VAL A 19 9.06 -3.00 -11.71
C VAL A 19 10.26 -3.08 -10.79
N ASP A 20 11.31 -2.33 -11.08
CA ASP A 20 12.49 -2.22 -10.21
C ASP A 20 12.00 -1.76 -8.83
N VAL A 21 11.82 -2.72 -7.92
CA VAL A 21 11.31 -2.48 -6.55
C VAL A 21 12.39 -1.91 -5.63
N ASP A 22 13.62 -1.71 -6.12
CA ASP A 22 14.76 -1.22 -5.35
C ASP A 22 14.58 0.20 -4.79
N ASP A 23 13.60 0.99 -5.27
CA ASP A 23 13.29 2.34 -4.77
C ASP A 23 12.05 2.42 -3.84
N LEU A 24 11.41 1.29 -3.54
CA LEU A 24 10.22 1.27 -2.68
C LEU A 24 10.61 1.21 -1.19
N ASP A 25 10.46 2.34 -0.48
CA ASP A 25 10.58 2.36 0.97
C ASP A 25 9.21 2.06 1.61
N THR A 26 9.13 1.00 2.41
CA THR A 26 7.93 0.67 3.20
C THR A 26 8.20 0.82 4.69
N THR A 27 7.44 1.70 5.34
CA THR A 27 7.49 1.91 6.79
C THR A 27 6.14 1.56 7.42
N VAL A 28 6.16 0.88 8.56
CA VAL A 28 4.95 0.52 9.32
C VAL A 28 4.93 1.25 10.65
N HIS A 29 3.82 1.93 10.93
CA HIS A 29 3.55 2.61 12.19
C HIS A 29 2.34 1.97 12.87
N VAL A 30 2.43 1.77 14.18
CA VAL A 30 1.33 1.25 15.00
C VAL A 30 1.02 2.26 16.11
N ASP A 31 -0.18 2.83 16.08
CA ASP A 31 -0.72 3.62 17.17
C ASP A 31 -1.41 2.68 18.16
N VAL A 32 -0.73 2.46 19.30
CA VAL A 32 -1.22 1.58 20.37
C VAL A 32 -2.38 2.20 21.14
N ALA A 33 -2.53 3.53 21.13
CA ALA A 33 -3.62 4.20 21.84
C ALA A 33 -4.95 4.08 21.08
N THR A 34 -4.90 4.11 19.75
CA THR A 34 -6.09 4.01 18.90
C THR A 34 -6.28 2.62 18.28
N GLY A 35 -5.28 1.75 18.32
CA GLY A 35 -5.32 0.45 17.64
C GLY A 35 -5.21 0.57 16.11
N ARG A 36 -4.61 1.65 15.61
CA ARG A 36 -4.45 1.90 14.16
C ARG A 36 -3.09 1.45 13.69
N VAL A 37 -3.05 0.81 12.53
CA VAL A 37 -1.83 0.48 11.80
C VAL A 37 -1.80 1.30 10.52
N MET A 38 -0.65 1.91 10.25
CA MET A 38 -0.40 2.71 9.07
C MET A 38 0.80 2.12 8.31
N PHE A 39 0.57 1.74 7.05
CA PHE A 39 1.60 1.28 6.13
C PHE A 39 1.91 2.40 5.16
N GLN A 40 3.09 2.98 5.27
CA GLN A 40 3.57 3.99 4.34
C GLN A 40 4.44 3.32 3.28
N ALA A 41 4.04 3.45 2.02
CA ALA A 41 4.83 3.10 0.86
C ALA A 41 5.26 4.40 0.16
N ALA A 42 6.55 4.66 0.06
CA ALA A 42 7.11 5.83 -0.59
C ALA A 42 7.98 5.42 -1.78
N TRP A 43 7.89 6.20 -2.87
CA TRP A 43 8.68 5.97 -4.09
C TRP A 43 9.09 7.31 -4.72
N ALA A 44 10.24 7.33 -5.41
CA ALA A 44 10.62 8.44 -6.27
C ALA A 44 10.21 8.16 -7.73
N ASN A 45 9.73 9.18 -8.44
CA ASN A 45 9.36 9.05 -9.85
C ASN A 45 10.56 8.95 -10.82
N ALA A 46 11.80 9.14 -10.34
CA ALA A 46 12.99 8.93 -11.14
C ALA A 46 14.15 8.40 -10.29
N LEU A 47 14.75 7.29 -10.76
CA LEU A 47 15.88 6.58 -10.14
C LEU A 47 17.14 7.44 -9.94
N GLU A 48 17.21 8.61 -10.62
CA GLU A 48 18.32 9.57 -10.57
C GLU A 48 17.92 10.93 -9.98
N ALA A 49 16.74 11.02 -9.36
CA ALA A 49 16.24 12.27 -8.80
C ALA A 49 17.10 12.70 -7.59
N PRO A 50 17.62 13.95 -7.55
CA PRO A 50 18.29 14.45 -6.37
C PRO A 50 17.36 14.35 -5.13
N PRO A 51 17.91 14.24 -3.90
CA PRO A 51 17.13 14.00 -2.68
C PRO A 51 16.09 15.09 -2.34
N GLU A 52 16.09 16.19 -3.11
CA GLU A 52 15.15 17.31 -3.06
C GLU A 52 13.92 17.15 -3.96
N VAL A 53 13.83 16.12 -4.79
CA VAL A 53 12.67 15.86 -5.66
C VAL A 53 11.50 15.29 -4.87
N ALA A 54 10.29 15.70 -5.24
CA ALA A 54 9.03 15.23 -4.69
C ALA A 54 8.96 13.69 -4.64
N ARG A 55 8.98 13.14 -3.42
CA ARG A 55 8.63 11.75 -3.13
C ARG A 55 7.13 11.66 -2.99
N TYR A 56 6.54 10.72 -3.73
CA TYR A 56 5.16 10.33 -3.53
C TYR A 56 5.13 9.28 -2.44
N SER A 57 4.15 9.37 -1.56
CA SER A 57 3.90 8.33 -0.58
C SER A 57 2.42 8.07 -0.45
N VAL A 58 2.07 6.80 -0.28
CA VAL A 58 0.73 6.35 0.06
C VAL A 58 0.80 5.74 1.45
N VAL A 59 -0.06 6.23 2.33
CA VAL A 59 -0.27 5.74 3.68
C VAL A 59 -1.59 4.98 3.67
N LEU A 60 -1.52 3.66 3.80
CA LEU A 60 -2.68 2.81 4.04
C LEU A 60 -2.91 2.72 5.54
N ALA A 61 -4.02 3.28 6.02
CA ALA A 61 -4.44 3.21 7.41
C ALA A 61 -5.56 2.16 7.58
N LEU A 62 -5.44 1.32 8.60
CA LEU A 62 -6.47 0.37 9.00
C LEU A 62 -6.44 0.13 10.50
N ASP A 63 -7.62 -0.07 11.07
CA ASP A 63 -7.77 -0.54 12.45
C ASP A 63 -7.37 -2.02 12.55
N CYS A 64 -6.91 -2.46 13.72
CA CYS A 64 -6.52 -3.87 13.95
C CYS A 64 -7.66 -4.85 13.65
N ASP A 65 -8.91 -4.51 14.01
CA ASP A 65 -10.08 -5.35 13.73
C ASP A 65 -10.29 -5.52 12.21
N THR A 66 -10.14 -4.42 11.45
CA THR A 66 -10.19 -4.45 9.98
C THR A 66 -9.06 -5.31 9.40
N MET A 67 -7.87 -5.30 10.02
CA MET A 67 -6.75 -6.15 9.60
C MET A 67 -7.06 -7.64 9.80
N GLU A 68 -7.67 -8.00 10.93
CA GLU A 68 -8.14 -9.37 11.19
C GLU A 68 -9.18 -9.80 10.15
N HIS A 69 -10.15 -8.94 9.86
CA HIS A 69 -11.17 -9.20 8.85
C HIS A 69 -10.58 -9.33 7.43
N TYR A 70 -9.55 -8.57 7.11
CA TYR A 70 -8.83 -8.68 5.84
C TYR A 70 -8.07 -10.01 5.73
N ALA A 71 -7.46 -10.49 6.83
CA ALA A 71 -6.77 -11.77 6.87
C ALA A 71 -7.71 -12.96 6.62
N ASP A 72 -8.96 -12.85 7.05
CA ASP A 72 -10.00 -13.87 6.85
C ASP A 72 -10.60 -13.89 5.43
N LEU A 73 -10.24 -12.96 4.55
CA LEU A 73 -10.72 -12.94 3.17
C LEU A 73 -10.12 -14.09 2.35
N ASP A 74 -10.92 -14.64 1.42
CA ASP A 74 -10.40 -15.50 0.35
C ASP A 74 -9.57 -14.70 -0.66
N ASP A 75 -8.73 -15.39 -1.44
CA ASP A 75 -7.82 -14.74 -2.39
C ASP A 75 -8.54 -13.90 -3.45
N GLY A 76 -9.76 -14.32 -3.85
CA GLY A 76 -10.59 -13.55 -4.77
C GLY A 76 -11.07 -12.25 -4.14
N ALA A 77 -11.56 -12.31 -2.90
CA ALA A 77 -11.96 -11.12 -2.15
C ALA A 77 -10.76 -10.18 -1.89
N ARG A 78 -9.58 -10.70 -1.54
CA ARG A 78 -8.37 -9.88 -1.40
C ARG A 78 -8.00 -9.18 -2.71
N THR A 79 -8.04 -9.90 -3.84
CA THR A 79 -7.78 -9.31 -5.17
C THR A 79 -8.73 -8.15 -5.47
N ARG A 80 -10.01 -8.27 -5.10
CA ARG A 80 -10.99 -7.18 -5.26
C ARG A 80 -10.70 -6.00 -4.33
N VAL A 81 -10.27 -6.23 -3.09
CA VAL A 81 -9.80 -5.16 -2.20
C VAL A 81 -8.61 -4.42 -2.80
N HIS A 82 -7.64 -5.14 -3.37
CA HIS A 82 -6.50 -4.51 -4.05
C HIS A 82 -6.95 -3.65 -5.23
N ALA A 83 -7.90 -4.12 -6.04
CA ALA A 83 -8.45 -3.33 -7.16
C ALA A 83 -9.14 -2.04 -6.66
N MET A 84 -9.94 -2.14 -5.59
CA MET A 84 -10.59 -0.96 -5.00
C MET A 84 -9.59 0.04 -4.39
N LEU A 85 -8.54 -0.46 -3.73
CA LEU A 85 -7.47 0.40 -3.20
C LEU A 85 -6.70 1.09 -4.32
N HIS A 86 -6.39 0.37 -5.40
CA HIS A 86 -5.73 0.93 -6.57
C HIS A 86 -6.58 2.03 -7.21
N GLU A 87 -7.87 1.79 -7.41
CA GLU A 87 -8.79 2.78 -7.93
C GLU A 87 -8.89 4.02 -7.02
N ALA A 88 -8.97 3.83 -5.70
CA ALA A 88 -9.02 4.93 -4.74
C ALA A 88 -7.75 5.80 -4.78
N VAL A 89 -6.58 5.16 -4.89
CA VAL A 89 -5.29 5.87 -5.04
C VAL A 89 -5.27 6.63 -6.37
N GLN A 90 -5.64 6.00 -7.48
CA GLN A 90 -5.66 6.64 -8.81
C GLN A 90 -6.62 7.83 -8.85
N GLN A 91 -7.85 7.66 -8.40
CA GLN A 91 -8.83 8.74 -8.33
C GLN A 91 -8.35 9.91 -7.48
N THR A 92 -7.61 9.65 -6.40
CA THR A 92 -7.07 10.71 -5.57
C THR A 92 -5.89 11.40 -6.26
N LEU A 93 -5.01 10.65 -6.92
CA LEU A 93 -3.91 11.19 -7.72
C LEU A 93 -4.40 12.08 -8.87
N ASP A 94 -5.43 11.66 -9.60
CA ASP A 94 -6.04 12.43 -10.71
C ASP A 94 -6.63 13.78 -10.25
N GLN A 95 -6.93 13.91 -8.95
CA GLN A 95 -7.46 15.15 -8.35
C GLN A 95 -6.37 16.06 -7.78
N LEU A 96 -5.12 15.60 -7.69
CA LEU A 96 -4.02 16.41 -7.17
C LEU A 96 -3.56 17.42 -8.23
N PRO A 97 -3.27 18.66 -7.83
CA PRO A 97 -2.65 19.61 -8.74
C PRO A 97 -1.22 19.15 -9.07
N ASP A 98 -0.76 19.43 -10.28
CA ASP A 98 0.65 19.26 -10.70
C ASP A 98 1.56 20.20 -9.91
N THR A 99 1.84 19.86 -8.65
CA THR A 99 2.73 20.59 -7.76
C THR A 99 3.99 19.76 -7.49
N ASP A 100 5.15 20.40 -7.55
CA ASP A 100 6.48 19.81 -7.31
C ASP A 100 6.77 19.55 -5.81
N GLU A 101 5.72 19.36 -4.99
CA GLU A 101 5.82 19.15 -3.55
C GLU A 101 5.72 17.66 -3.20
N ASN A 102 6.34 17.24 -2.09
CA ASN A 102 6.20 15.88 -1.58
C ASN A 102 4.72 15.60 -1.23
N LEU A 103 4.09 14.69 -1.96
CA LEU A 103 2.67 14.36 -1.79
C LEU A 103 2.53 13.08 -0.96
N THR A 104 1.81 13.19 0.15
CA THR A 104 1.41 12.05 0.99
C THR A 104 -0.09 11.83 0.86
N LEU A 105 -0.48 10.71 0.25
CA LEU A 105 -1.86 10.28 0.13
C LEU A 105 -2.21 9.35 1.29
N THR A 106 -3.26 9.66 2.05
CA THR A 106 -3.75 8.74 3.08
C THR A 106 -5.03 8.08 2.61
N ILE A 107 -5.02 6.75 2.55
CA ILE A 107 -6.16 5.92 2.19
C ILE A 107 -6.52 5.06 3.40
N GLU A 108 -7.79 5.04 3.77
CA GLU A 108 -8.30 4.22 4.87
C GLU A 108 -8.97 2.97 4.32
N LEU A 109 -8.50 1.80 4.75
CA LEU A 109 -9.20 0.54 4.50
C LEU A 109 -10.24 0.34 5.61
N THR A 110 -11.50 0.19 5.23
CA THR A 110 -12.63 0.08 6.15
C THR A 110 -13.34 -1.27 6.01
N ASP A 111 -14.04 -1.70 7.05
CA ASP A 111 -14.87 -2.91 7.01
C ASP A 111 -15.89 -2.89 5.86
N ALA A 112 -16.44 -1.73 5.53
CA ALA A 112 -17.38 -1.59 4.42
C ALA A 112 -16.74 -1.94 3.06
N MET A 113 -15.45 -1.63 2.87
CA MET A 113 -14.71 -2.04 1.67
C MET A 113 -14.44 -3.55 1.66
N LEU A 114 -14.12 -4.14 2.82
CA LEU A 114 -13.94 -5.59 2.94
C LEU A 114 -15.23 -6.34 2.64
N ASP A 115 -16.35 -5.85 3.18
CA ASP A 115 -17.67 -6.41 2.92
C ASP A 115 -18.06 -6.24 1.45
N ALA A 116 -17.83 -5.08 0.84
CA ALA A 116 -18.07 -4.90 -0.59
C ALA A 116 -17.28 -5.92 -1.44
N ALA A 117 -16.00 -6.15 -1.10
CA ALA A 117 -15.17 -7.13 -1.79
C ALA A 117 -15.72 -8.56 -1.71
N ARG A 118 -16.31 -8.95 -0.57
CA ARG A 118 -16.93 -10.27 -0.37
C ARG A 118 -18.19 -10.45 -1.22
N HIS A 119 -18.92 -9.38 -1.50
CA HIS A 119 -20.22 -9.43 -2.18
C HIS A 119 -20.16 -9.19 -3.70
N LEU A 120 -19.03 -8.71 -4.21
CA LEU A 120 -18.77 -8.56 -5.65
C LEU A 120 -18.46 -9.94 -6.26
N GLN A 121 -19.49 -10.73 -6.59
CA GLN A 121 -19.35 -12.03 -7.28
C GLN A 121 -19.25 -11.88 -8.79
#